data_AF-A0A535YU52-F1
#
_entry.id   AF-A0A535YU52-F1
#
_cell.length_a   1.000
_cell.length_b   1.000
_cell.length_c   1.000
_cell.angle_alpha   90.00
_cell.angle_beta   90.00
_cell.angle_gamma   90.00
#
_symmetry.space_group_name_H-M   'P 1'
#
loop_
_entity.id
_entity.type
_entity.pdbx_description
1 polymer ?
#
loop_
_entity_poly.entity_id
_entity_poly.type
_entity_poly.pdbx_seq_one_letter_code
_entity_poly.pdbx_strand_id
1 'polypeptide(L)'
;MDSAPRASATESAGTTDTNGNGRRGLIDLARVAVEDTVRLVQQEIQLAKIEIGEMLRSNIRAAVFLSVAAVCALLFFVMLLVTIALVIPAHALVAGIETALFLVLLIVFALVGKSMLKIGAPPKTMTTLKEDAEWAKQVLKRNGK
;
A
#
# COMPACT_ATOMS: atom_id res chain seq x y z
N MET A 1 35.22 53.47 -72.58
CA MET A 1 34.95 52.09 -72.99
C MET A 1 35.11 51.21 -71.75
N ASP A 2 34.10 50.68 -71.08
CA ASP A 2 32.65 50.80 -71.17
C ASP A 2 32.07 50.09 -69.94
N SER A 3 30.96 50.64 -69.45
CA SER A 3 29.82 49.96 -68.81
C SER A 3 29.93 49.39 -67.38
N ALA A 4 28.92 49.78 -66.61
CA ALA A 4 28.62 49.44 -65.23
C ALA A 4 27.82 48.10 -65.09
N PRO A 5 26.97 47.89 -64.06
CA PRO A 5 27.01 46.71 -63.20
C PRO A 5 25.90 45.68 -63.52
N ARG A 6 26.08 44.42 -63.13
CA ARG A 6 24.96 43.47 -63.07
C ARG A 6 24.70 43.01 -61.64
N ALA A 7 23.58 43.49 -61.12
CA ALA A 7 22.83 42.80 -60.10
C ALA A 7 22.43 41.41 -60.63
N SER A 8 22.67 40.38 -59.83
CA SER A 8 21.85 39.19 -59.78
C SER A 8 21.40 39.03 -58.34
N ALA A 9 20.13 39.35 -58.15
CA ALA A 9 19.39 39.19 -56.93
C ALA A 9 19.33 37.70 -56.52
N THR A 10 19.19 37.50 -55.21
CA THR A 10 18.39 36.45 -54.57
C THR A 10 18.63 35.01 -55.02
N GLU A 11 19.33 34.23 -54.18
CA GLU A 11 18.91 32.86 -53.97
C GLU A 11 19.13 32.40 -52.53
N SER A 12 17.99 32.18 -51.88
CA SER A 12 17.81 31.40 -50.67
C SER A 12 18.57 31.86 -49.42
N ALA A 13 18.06 32.94 -48.83
CA ALA A 13 17.86 32.90 -47.39
C ALA A 13 17.14 31.58 -47.08
N GLY A 14 17.85 30.63 -46.49
CA GLY A 14 17.28 29.45 -45.85
C GLY A 14 16.40 29.91 -44.69
N THR A 15 15.25 30.47 -45.01
CA THR A 15 14.18 30.81 -44.10
C THR A 15 13.60 29.51 -43.59
N THR A 16 14.06 29.11 -42.41
CA THR A 16 13.13 28.83 -41.30
C THR A 16 11.98 27.87 -41.63
N ASP A 17 12.29 26.60 -41.86
CA ASP A 17 11.31 25.50 -41.74
C ASP A 17 11.16 25.02 -40.27
N THR A 18 11.20 25.92 -39.28
CA THR A 18 11.17 25.57 -37.84
C THR A 18 9.79 25.64 -37.20
N ASN A 19 8.75 26.09 -37.90
CA ASN A 19 7.42 26.31 -37.29
C ASN A 19 6.56 25.02 -37.21
N GLY A 20 6.75 24.07 -38.13
CA GLY A 20 6.09 22.76 -38.08
C GLY A 20 6.75 21.77 -37.11
N ASN A 21 8.07 21.87 -36.92
CA ASN A 21 8.86 20.94 -36.12
C ASN A 21 8.79 21.25 -34.61
N GLY A 22 8.74 22.54 -34.22
CA GLY A 22 8.63 22.94 -32.82
C GLY A 22 7.30 22.54 -32.17
N ARG A 23 6.18 22.68 -32.89
CA ARG A 23 4.86 22.22 -32.40
C ARG A 23 4.80 20.70 -32.30
N ARG A 24 5.37 19.97 -33.26
CA ARG A 24 5.47 18.50 -33.21
C ARG A 24 6.37 18.02 -32.06
N GLY A 25 7.53 18.65 -31.85
CA GLY A 25 8.42 18.34 -30.73
C GLY A 25 7.81 18.64 -29.36
N LEU A 26 7.04 19.73 -29.23
CA LEU A 26 6.31 20.04 -27.99
C LEU A 26 5.20 19.03 -27.69
N ILE A 27 4.51 18.57 -28.74
CA ILE A 27 3.49 17.51 -28.65
C ILE A 27 4.14 16.17 -28.28
N ASP A 28 5.31 15.83 -28.83
CA ASP A 28 6.05 14.61 -28.49
C ASP A 28 6.58 14.64 -27.05
N LEU A 29 7.11 15.78 -26.57
CA LEU A 29 7.52 15.91 -25.16
C LEU A 29 6.32 15.79 -24.21
N ALA A 30 5.21 16.44 -24.53
CA ALA A 30 3.98 16.32 -23.73
C ALA A 30 3.49 14.87 -23.72
N ARG A 31 3.59 14.16 -24.84
CA ARG A 31 3.22 12.74 -24.94
C ARG A 31 4.11 11.86 -24.08
N VAL A 32 5.43 12.03 -24.15
CA VAL A 32 6.39 11.28 -23.33
C VAL A 32 6.15 11.54 -21.83
N ALA A 33 5.93 12.79 -21.43
CA ALA A 33 5.64 13.12 -20.03
C ALA A 33 4.34 12.50 -19.51
N VAL A 34 3.29 12.47 -20.35
CA VAL A 34 2.02 11.79 -20.03
C VAL A 34 2.24 10.29 -19.90
N GLU A 35 3.00 9.69 -20.82
CA GLU A 35 3.28 8.26 -20.84
C GLU A 35 4.11 7.80 -19.63
N ASP A 36 5.09 8.61 -19.20
CA ASP A 36 5.85 8.38 -17.98
C ASP A 36 5.01 8.52 -16.72
N THR A 37 4.09 9.51 -16.68
CA THR A 37 3.14 9.68 -15.57
C THR A 37 2.21 8.46 -15.46
N VAL A 38 1.69 7.96 -16.59
CA VAL A 38 0.86 6.76 -16.63
C VAL A 38 1.65 5.53 -16.14
N ARG A 39 2.92 5.41 -16.52
CA ARG A 39 3.79 4.32 -16.04
C ARG A 39 4.01 4.38 -14.52
N LEU A 40 4.25 5.56 -13.96
CA LEU A 40 4.40 5.73 -12.50
C LEU A 40 3.11 5.35 -11.75
N VAL A 41 1.95 5.80 -12.22
CA VAL A 41 0.66 5.41 -11.61
C VAL A 41 0.45 3.90 -11.69
N GLN A 42 0.78 3.27 -12.82
CA GLN A 42 0.70 1.81 -12.94
C GLN A 42 1.66 1.07 -11.98
N GLN A 43 2.84 1.63 -11.70
CA GLN A 43 3.79 1.07 -10.74
C GLN A 43 3.28 1.20 -9.30
N GLU A 44 2.74 2.37 -8.92
CA GLU A 44 2.13 2.60 -7.61
C GLU A 44 0.95 1.65 -7.37
N ILE A 45 0.09 1.44 -8.38
CA ILE A 45 -1.01 0.45 -8.31
C ILE A 45 -0.46 -0.97 -8.10
N GLN A 46 0.60 -1.34 -8.82
CA GLN A 46 1.21 -2.66 -8.67
C GLN A 46 1.82 -2.85 -7.27
N LEU A 47 2.49 -1.82 -6.74
CA LEU A 47 3.07 -1.85 -5.40
C LEU A 47 1.98 -1.95 -4.31
N ALA A 48 0.94 -1.14 -4.42
CA ALA A 48 -0.23 -1.20 -3.53
C ALA A 48 -0.88 -2.59 -3.56
N LYS A 49 -1.00 -3.21 -4.74
CA LYS A 49 -1.55 -4.57 -4.88
C LYS A 49 -0.68 -5.62 -4.16
N ILE A 50 0.63 -5.50 -4.23
CA ILE A 50 1.57 -6.39 -3.52
C ILE A 50 1.44 -6.22 -2.00
N GLU A 51 1.43 -4.97 -1.52
CA GLU A 51 1.35 -4.66 -0.10
C GLU A 51 0.02 -5.12 0.52
N ILE A 52 -1.11 -4.88 -0.17
CA ILE A 52 -2.42 -5.42 0.21
C ILE A 52 -2.40 -6.95 0.23
N GLY A 53 -1.75 -7.59 -0.76
CA GLY A 53 -1.61 -9.03 -0.82
C GLY A 53 -0.82 -9.60 0.37
N GLU A 54 0.24 -8.93 0.79
CA GLU A 54 1.03 -9.33 1.97
C GLU A 54 0.25 -9.16 3.27
N MET A 55 -0.46 -8.03 3.43
CA MET A 55 -1.36 -7.79 4.57
C MET A 55 -2.48 -8.83 4.64
N LEU A 56 -3.07 -9.17 3.50
CA LEU A 56 -4.11 -10.18 3.44
C LEU A 56 -3.56 -11.55 3.88
N ARG A 57 -2.37 -11.93 3.41
CA ARG A 57 -1.71 -13.18 3.83
C ARG A 57 -1.41 -13.19 5.32
N SER A 58 -0.92 -12.10 5.91
CA SER A 58 -0.69 -12.03 7.36
C SER A 58 -2.00 -12.12 8.13
N ASN A 59 -3.05 -11.44 7.67
CA ASN A 59 -4.35 -11.46 8.33
C ASN A 59 -5.04 -12.81 8.23
N ILE A 60 -4.88 -13.54 7.12
CA ILE A 60 -5.36 -14.92 7.00
C ILE A 60 -4.68 -15.81 8.04
N ARG A 61 -3.35 -15.72 8.19
CA ARG A 61 -2.62 -16.48 9.22
C ARG A 61 -3.09 -16.10 10.62
N ALA A 62 -3.24 -14.80 10.88
CA ALA A 62 -3.75 -14.28 12.14
C ALA A 62 -5.15 -14.83 12.45
N ALA A 63 -6.04 -14.88 11.46
CA ALA A 63 -7.39 -15.42 11.57
C ALA A 63 -7.38 -16.91 11.94
N VAL A 64 -6.45 -17.71 11.38
CA VAL A 64 -6.28 -19.12 11.76
C VAL A 64 -5.86 -19.25 13.22
N PHE A 65 -4.87 -18.48 13.66
CA PHE A 65 -4.44 -18.54 15.07
C PHE A 65 -5.51 -18.04 16.04
N LEU A 66 -6.25 -16.99 15.67
CA LEU A 66 -7.38 -16.49 16.46
C LEU A 66 -8.56 -17.47 16.51
N SER A 67 -8.86 -18.18 15.42
CA SER A 67 -9.91 -19.20 15.42
C SER A 67 -9.53 -20.39 16.31
N VAL A 68 -8.27 -20.84 16.25
CA VAL A 68 -7.75 -21.86 17.17
C VAL A 68 -7.80 -21.36 18.62
N ALA A 69 -7.37 -20.12 18.89
CA ALA A 69 -7.46 -19.53 20.22
C ALA A 69 -8.91 -19.49 20.76
N ALA A 70 -9.88 -19.17 19.90
CA ALA A 70 -11.29 -19.17 20.26
C ALA A 70 -11.82 -20.57 20.61
N VAL A 71 -11.41 -21.60 19.84
CA VAL A 71 -11.73 -23.00 20.18
C VAL A 71 -11.09 -23.40 21.50
N CYS A 72 -9.81 -23.06 21.73
CA CYS A 72 -9.15 -23.28 23.02
C CYS A 72 -9.87 -22.56 24.16
N ALA A 73 -10.42 -21.36 23.94
CA ALA A 73 -11.22 -20.63 24.91
C ALA A 73 -12.48 -21.37 25.33
N LEU A 74 -13.19 -21.89 24.33
CA LEU A 74 -14.39 -22.68 24.55
C LEU A 74 -14.06 -23.94 25.35
N LEU A 75 -13.02 -24.68 24.96
CA LEU A 75 -12.59 -25.90 25.66
C LEU A 75 -12.11 -25.60 27.07
N PHE A 76 -11.33 -24.53 27.27
CA PHE A 76 -10.94 -24.07 28.59
C PHE A 76 -12.16 -23.84 29.48
N PHE A 77 -13.19 -23.15 28.98
CA PHE A 77 -14.39 -22.86 29.76
C PHE A 77 -15.17 -24.13 30.11
N VAL A 78 -15.31 -25.07 29.17
CA VAL A 78 -15.94 -26.37 29.42
C VAL A 78 -15.16 -27.15 30.48
N MET A 79 -13.84 -27.24 30.35
CA MET A 79 -12.99 -27.96 31.31
C MET A 79 -12.95 -27.29 32.68
N LEU A 80 -13.02 -25.96 32.73
CA LEU A 80 -13.14 -25.21 33.98
C LEU A 80 -14.43 -25.61 34.73
N LEU A 81 -15.57 -25.68 34.03
CA LEU A 81 -16.83 -26.13 34.62
C LEU A 81 -16.74 -27.58 35.13
N VAL A 82 -16.13 -28.48 34.34
CA VAL A 82 -15.89 -29.88 34.75
C VAL A 82 -15.00 -29.95 35.98
N THR A 83 -13.93 -29.16 36.04
CA THR A 83 -13.00 -29.10 37.18
C THR A 83 -13.71 -28.63 38.43
N ILE A 84 -14.55 -27.59 38.33
CA ILE A 84 -15.36 -27.09 39.45
C ILE A 84 -16.35 -28.18 39.92
N ALA A 85 -16.98 -28.90 38.99
CA ALA A 85 -17.90 -29.99 39.32
C ALA A 85 -17.20 -31.20 39.97
N LEU A 86 -15.95 -31.45 39.60
CA LEU A 86 -15.12 -32.56 40.09
C LEU A 86 -14.18 -32.17 41.23
N VAL A 87 -14.35 -31.00 41.87
CA VAL A 87 -13.42 -30.53 42.92
C VAL A 87 -13.40 -31.42 44.18
N ILE A 88 -14.45 -32.23 44.37
CA ILE A 88 -14.61 -33.16 45.51
C ILE A 88 -14.02 -34.57 45.25
N PRO A 89 -14.15 -35.20 44.05
CA PRO A 89 -13.57 -36.52 43.77
C PRO A 89 -12.05 -36.53 43.48
N ALA A 90 -11.43 -37.72 43.61
CA ALA A 90 -9.99 -37.97 43.42
C ALA A 90 -9.41 -37.58 42.04
N HIS A 91 -10.27 -37.32 41.04
CA HIS A 91 -9.86 -36.93 39.68
C HIS A 91 -9.77 -35.41 39.47
N ALA A 92 -9.98 -34.59 40.51
CA ALA A 92 -9.90 -33.13 40.46
C ALA A 92 -8.57 -32.62 39.88
N LEU A 93 -7.46 -33.30 40.20
CA LEU A 93 -6.12 -32.93 39.71
C LEU A 93 -6.00 -33.06 38.19
N VAL A 94 -6.57 -34.11 37.60
CA VAL A 94 -6.50 -34.33 36.14
C VAL A 94 -7.28 -33.24 35.41
N ALA A 95 -8.50 -32.95 35.87
CA ALA A 95 -9.34 -31.90 35.29
C ALA A 95 -8.68 -30.50 35.41
N GLY A 96 -8.02 -30.24 36.56
CA GLY A 96 -7.26 -29.01 36.77
C GLY A 96 -6.08 -28.86 35.80
N ILE A 97 -5.34 -29.93 35.54
CA ILE A 97 -4.20 -29.93 34.60
C ILE A 97 -4.69 -29.66 33.16
N GLU A 98 -5.76 -30.32 32.72
CA GLU A 98 -6.33 -30.09 31.39
C GLU A 98 -6.85 -28.65 31.24
N THR A 99 -7.52 -28.13 32.27
CA THR A 99 -7.98 -26.74 32.30
C THR A 99 -6.80 -25.77 32.19
N ALA A 100 -5.73 -25.97 32.97
CA ALA A 100 -4.54 -25.14 32.88
C ALA A 100 -3.88 -25.23 31.49
N LEU A 101 -3.83 -26.41 30.88
CA LEU A 101 -3.27 -26.62 29.55
C LEU A 101 -4.01 -25.82 28.47
N PHE A 102 -5.35 -25.88 28.45
CA PHE A 102 -6.14 -25.09 27.49
C PHE A 102 -6.06 -23.58 27.74
N LEU A 103 -5.90 -23.15 29.00
CA LEU A 103 -5.65 -21.74 29.33
C LEU A 103 -4.33 -21.25 28.72
N VAL A 104 -3.25 -22.04 28.85
CA VAL A 104 -1.95 -21.69 28.28
C VAL A 104 -2.03 -21.64 26.75
N LEU A 105 -2.64 -22.65 26.12
CA LEU A 105 -2.84 -22.69 24.67
C LEU A 105 -3.63 -21.46 24.18
N LEU A 106 -4.71 -21.09 24.88
CA LEU A 106 -5.48 -19.88 24.59
C LEU A 106 -4.60 -18.63 24.59
N ILE A 107 -3.82 -18.43 25.66
CA ILE A 107 -3.01 -17.21 25.81
C ILE A 107 -1.98 -17.16 24.68
N VAL A 108 -1.27 -18.27 24.42
CA VAL A 108 -0.25 -18.35 23.37
C VAL A 108 -0.86 -18.05 22.00
N PHE A 109 -1.94 -18.74 21.61
CA PHE A 109 -2.54 -18.53 20.30
C PHE A 109 -3.20 -17.16 20.14
N ALA A 110 -3.80 -16.61 21.20
CA ALA A 110 -4.37 -15.27 21.17
C ALA A 110 -3.28 -14.21 20.98
N LEU A 111 -2.14 -14.32 21.69
CA LEU A 111 -1.02 -13.39 21.55
C LEU A 111 -0.36 -13.49 20.17
N VAL A 112 -0.10 -14.72 19.70
CA VAL A 112 0.46 -14.95 18.36
C VAL A 112 -0.49 -14.43 17.29
N GLY A 113 -1.77 -14.81 17.34
CA GLY A 113 -2.78 -14.34 16.38
C GLY A 113 -2.90 -12.82 16.37
N LYS A 114 -2.92 -12.18 17.54
CA LYS A 114 -2.94 -10.72 17.65
C LYS A 114 -1.69 -10.06 17.04
N SER A 115 -0.51 -10.64 17.27
CA SER A 115 0.74 -10.09 16.72
C SER A 115 0.82 -10.16 15.19
N MET A 116 0.08 -11.08 14.57
CA MET A 116 0.04 -11.27 13.12
C MET A 116 -1.03 -10.43 12.41
N LEU A 117 -1.95 -9.80 13.16
CA LEU A 117 -2.95 -8.90 12.59
C LEU A 117 -2.29 -7.60 12.11
N LYS A 118 -2.35 -7.36 10.80
CA LYS A 118 -2.06 -6.06 10.19
C LYS A 118 -3.40 -5.39 9.88
N ILE A 119 -3.87 -4.54 10.81
CA ILE A 119 -5.12 -3.77 10.66
C ILE A 119 -4.75 -2.31 10.42
N GLY A 120 -4.89 -1.84 9.18
CA GLY A 120 -4.58 -0.47 8.78
C GLY A 120 -4.50 -0.30 7.26
N ALA A 121 -4.53 0.95 6.79
CA ALA A 121 -4.22 1.27 5.41
C ALA A 121 -2.72 0.99 5.12
N PRO A 122 -2.34 0.70 3.86
CA PRO A 122 -0.97 0.36 3.52
C PRO A 122 0.01 1.45 3.99
N PRO A 123 1.04 1.14 4.81
CA PRO A 123 1.91 2.13 5.43
C PRO A 123 2.64 3.01 4.42
N LYS A 124 2.88 2.54 3.19
CA LYS A 124 3.51 3.32 2.12
C LYS A 124 2.57 4.37 1.51
N THR A 125 1.28 4.07 1.37
CA THR A 125 0.31 5.00 0.76
C THR A 125 -0.04 6.17 1.69
N MET A 126 0.07 5.97 3.01
CA MET A 126 -0.29 7.00 3.99
C MET A 126 0.71 8.14 4.11
N THR A 127 1.98 7.94 3.74
CA THR A 127 2.99 9.02 3.74
C THR A 127 2.84 9.92 2.52
N THR A 128 2.71 9.32 1.33
CA THR A 128 2.59 10.05 0.06
C THR A 128 1.29 10.87 0.00
N LEU A 129 0.16 10.30 0.42
CA LEU A 129 -1.12 11.02 0.42
C LEU A 129 -1.16 12.17 1.44
N LYS A 130 -0.41 12.07 2.55
CA LYS A 130 -0.30 13.15 3.52
C LYS A 130 0.55 14.30 2.99
N GLU A 131 1.68 14.00 2.38
CA GLU A 131 2.54 15.02 1.76
C GLU A 131 1.84 15.73 0.59
N ASP A 132 1.08 15.00 -0.24
CA ASP A 132 0.30 15.62 -1.33
C ASP A 132 -0.83 16.52 -0.80
N ALA A 133 -1.50 16.11 0.29
CA ALA A 133 -2.52 16.93 0.93
C ALA A 133 -1.93 18.18 1.61
N GLU A 134 -0.75 18.08 2.21
CA GLU A 134 0.01 19.20 2.78
C GLU A 134 0.41 20.19 1.68
N TRP A 135 0.93 19.70 0.55
CA TRP A 135 1.33 20.55 -0.57
C TRP A 135 0.12 21.25 -1.21
N ALA A 136 -0.99 20.52 -1.42
CA ALA A 136 -2.24 21.10 -1.94
C ALA A 136 -2.81 22.21 -1.02
N LYS A 137 -2.75 22.01 0.30
CA LYS A 137 -3.13 23.05 1.28
C LYS A 137 -2.23 24.28 1.19
N GLN A 138 -0.91 24.09 1.02
CA GLN A 138 0.03 25.19 0.88
C GLN A 138 -0.22 26.00 -0.41
N VAL A 139 -0.55 25.34 -1.53
CA VAL A 139 -0.90 26.00 -2.79
C VAL A 139 -2.18 26.82 -2.66
N LEU A 140 -3.23 26.26 -2.06
CA LEU A 140 -4.48 26.99 -1.82
C LEU A 140 -4.28 28.19 -0.89
N LYS A 141 -3.45 28.05 0.15
CA LYS A 141 -3.12 29.14 1.06
C LYS A 141 -2.27 30.24 0.41
N ARG A 142 -1.44 29.90 -0.58
CA ARG A 142 -0.58 30.83 -1.31
C ARG A 142 -1.34 31.64 -2.36
N ASN A 143 -2.33 31.06 -3.04
CA ASN A 143 -3.14 31.73 -4.06
C ASN A 143 -4.33 32.56 -3.51
N GLY A 144 -4.55 32.54 -2.19
CA GLY A 144 -5.61 33.30 -1.51
C GLY A 144 -5.18 34.67 -0.97
N LYS A 145 -4.06 35.23 -1.41
CA LYS A 145 -3.63 36.62 -1.16
C LYS A 145 -3.47 37.35 -2.48
#